data_AF-A0A4Q6DXX3-F1
#
_entry.id   AF-A0A4Q6DXX3-F1
#
_cell.length_a   1.000
_cell.length_b   1.000
_cell.length_c   1.000
_cell.angle_alpha   90.00
_cell.angle_beta   90.00
_cell.angle_gamma   90.00
#
_symmetry.space_group_name_H-M   'P 1'
#
loop_
_entity.id
_entity.type
_entity.pdbx_description
1 polymer ?
#
loop_
_entity_poly.entity_id
_entity_poly.type
_entity_poly.pdbx_seq_one_letter_code
_entity_poly.pdbx_strand_id
1 'polypeptide(L)'
;MNNFYKYLPFSKEDESWGLTVLNVGCTRIKAAHDYPYKSHPSHHNFNWKNWRRLEEYQVIYITNGQGIFESERCSQVKVKAGTIIFLFPNEKHRYKPDSKTGWDEYWVGTKGNVI
;
A
#
# COMPACT_ATOMS: atom_id res chain seq x y z
N MET A 1 15.88 6.87 -2.44
CA MET A 1 14.98 6.09 -1.57
C MET A 1 15.45 4.65 -1.57
N ASN A 2 15.76 4.12 -0.40
CA ASN A 2 16.04 2.70 -0.20
C ASN A 2 14.74 2.04 0.25
N ASN A 3 14.40 0.89 -0.33
CA ASN A 3 13.18 0.19 0.04
C ASN A 3 13.25 -0.21 1.52
N PHE A 4 12.18 0.06 2.25
CA PHE A 4 12.09 -0.14 3.68
C PHE A 4 10.68 -0.61 4.03
N TYR A 5 10.58 -1.54 4.97
CA TYR A 5 9.32 -1.91 5.58
C TYR A 5 9.58 -2.29 7.04
N LYS A 6 8.58 -2.04 7.88
CA LYS A 6 8.59 -2.46 9.28
C LYS A 6 7.17 -2.78 9.72
N TYR A 7 7.03 -3.95 10.34
CA TYR A 7 5.84 -4.31 11.11
C TYR A 7 6.11 -3.95 12.56
N LEU A 8 5.19 -3.21 13.17
CA LEU A 8 5.33 -2.73 14.54
C LEU A 8 4.62 -3.69 15.48
N PRO A 9 5.27 -4.18 16.55
CA PRO A 9 4.54 -4.82 17.62
C PRO A 9 3.64 -3.78 18.28
N PHE A 10 2.45 -4.21 18.69
CA PHE A 10 1.52 -3.39 19.45
C PHE A 10 0.97 -4.19 20.63
N SER A 11 0.55 -3.45 21.65
CA SER A 11 -0.01 -3.94 22.90
C SER A 11 -1.50 -3.63 23.00
N LYS A 12 -2.18 -4.17 24.01
CA LYS A 12 -3.59 -3.81 24.27
C LYS A 12 -3.73 -2.35 24.69
N GLU A 13 -2.71 -1.81 25.32
CA GLU A 13 -2.61 -0.41 25.70
C GLU A 13 -2.57 0.49 24.45
N ASP A 14 -1.80 0.12 23.43
CA ASP A 14 -1.77 0.85 22.14
C ASP A 14 -3.14 0.80 21.43
N GLU A 15 -3.84 -0.33 21.49
CA GLU A 15 -5.21 -0.45 20.96
C GLU A 15 -6.19 0.47 21.72
N SER A 16 -6.01 0.60 23.03
CA SER A 16 -6.89 1.42 23.88
C SER A 16 -6.82 2.92 23.57
N TRP A 17 -5.74 3.39 22.94
CA TRP A 17 -5.61 4.78 22.50
C TRP A 17 -6.51 5.10 21.28
N GLY A 18 -7.09 4.08 20.66
CA GLY A 18 -8.06 4.24 19.57
C GLY A 18 -7.45 4.34 18.17
N LEU A 19 -6.12 4.37 18.05
CA LEU A 19 -5.38 4.28 16.79
C LEU A 19 -4.04 3.55 17.00
N THR A 20 -3.84 2.45 16.30
CA THR A 20 -2.62 1.64 16.33
C THR A 20 -1.97 1.62 14.95
N VAL A 21 -0.68 1.95 14.87
CA VAL A 21 0.11 1.78 13.64
C VAL A 21 0.62 0.36 13.57
N LEU A 22 0.25 -0.36 12.51
CA LEU A 22 0.56 -1.77 12.33
C LEU A 22 1.82 -1.97 11.49
N ASN A 23 2.00 -1.15 10.47
CA ASN A 23 3.10 -1.26 9.55
C ASN A 23 3.40 0.07 8.86
N VAL A 24 4.64 0.25 8.45
CA VAL A 24 5.11 1.42 7.70
C VAL A 24 6.17 1.00 6.69
N GLY A 25 6.28 1.75 5.59
CA GLY A 25 7.35 1.51 4.65
C GLY A 25 7.40 2.50 3.51
N CYS A 26 8.37 2.27 2.64
CA CYS A 26 8.48 2.93 1.37
C CYS A 26 9.07 2.00 0.31
N THR A 27 8.58 2.14 -0.92
CA THR A 27 8.98 1.28 -2.02
C THR A 27 9.28 2.12 -3.25
N ARG A 28 10.48 1.95 -3.81
CA ARG A 28 10.87 2.45 -5.11
C ARG A 28 10.77 1.32 -6.12
N ILE A 29 9.95 1.52 -7.13
CA ILE A 29 9.83 0.64 -8.28
C ILE A 29 10.25 1.44 -9.50
N LYS A 30 11.39 1.08 -10.11
CA LYS A 30 11.87 1.75 -11.31
C LYS A 30 11.09 1.29 -12.54
N ALA A 31 11.14 2.08 -13.60
CA ALA A 31 10.70 1.65 -14.93
C ALA A 31 11.30 0.28 -15.29
N ALA A 32 10.51 -0.53 -15.98
CA ALA A 32 10.83 -1.87 -16.47
C ALA A 32 11.25 -2.90 -15.40
N HIS A 33 11.08 -2.61 -14.10
CA HIS A 33 11.29 -3.59 -13.03
C HIS A 33 10.00 -4.35 -12.70
N ASP A 34 10.13 -5.61 -12.30
CA ASP A 34 9.02 -6.44 -11.82
C ASP A 34 8.35 -5.82 -10.58
N TYR A 35 7.02 -5.84 -10.54
CA TYR A 35 6.22 -5.45 -9.38
C TYR A 35 5.39 -6.66 -8.87
N PRO A 36 5.50 -7.04 -7.59
CA PRO A 36 6.28 -6.42 -6.51
C PRO A 36 7.72 -6.98 -6.47
N TYR A 37 8.60 -6.38 -5.68
CA TYR A 37 9.99 -6.85 -5.53
C TYR A 37 10.04 -8.28 -4.96
N LYS A 38 10.87 -9.16 -5.54
CA LYS A 38 10.92 -10.61 -5.23
C LYS A 38 11.45 -10.96 -3.82
N SER A 39 11.89 -10.00 -3.02
CA SER A 39 12.45 -10.24 -1.67
C SER A 39 11.42 -10.15 -0.53
N HIS A 40 10.12 -10.12 -0.84
CA HIS A 40 9.08 -10.13 0.19
C HIS A 40 8.80 -11.58 0.64
N PRO A 41 8.59 -11.86 1.94
CA PRO A 41 8.18 -13.21 2.40
C PRO A 41 6.99 -13.73 1.58
N SER A 42 7.04 -15.02 1.26
CA SER A 42 6.30 -15.76 0.20
C SER A 42 4.77 -15.67 0.22
N HIS A 43 4.16 -14.96 1.18
CA HIS A 43 2.73 -14.69 1.23
C HIS A 43 2.28 -13.41 0.48
N HIS A 44 3.21 -12.60 -0.05
CA HIS A 44 2.89 -11.33 -0.74
C HIS A 44 3.24 -11.29 -2.25
N ASN A 45 3.25 -12.43 -2.94
CA ASN A 45 3.34 -12.43 -4.41
C ASN A 45 2.13 -11.70 -5.02
N PHE A 46 2.31 -10.47 -5.50
CA PHE A 46 1.26 -9.72 -6.20
C PHE A 46 1.16 -10.26 -7.62
N ASN A 47 0.14 -11.08 -7.87
CA ASN A 47 -0.37 -11.29 -9.21
C ASN A 47 -1.43 -10.19 -9.44
N TRP A 48 -1.30 -9.38 -10.49
CA TRP A 48 -2.31 -8.36 -10.83
C TRP A 48 -3.74 -8.94 -10.97
N LYS A 49 -3.86 -10.23 -11.28
CA LYS A 49 -5.15 -10.95 -11.31
C LYS A 49 -5.73 -11.19 -9.91
N ASN A 50 -4.90 -11.18 -8.87
CA ASN A 50 -5.30 -11.38 -7.49
C ASN A 50 -5.53 -10.02 -6.83
N TRP A 51 -6.80 -9.65 -6.74
CA TRP A 51 -7.20 -8.55 -5.88
C TRP A 51 -6.95 -8.90 -4.40
N ARG A 52 -6.74 -7.87 -3.58
CA ARG A 52 -6.42 -8.03 -2.16
C ARG A 52 -7.50 -7.41 -1.30
N ARG A 53 -7.62 -7.91 -0.06
CA ARG A 53 -8.36 -7.31 1.05
C ARG A 53 -7.40 -7.23 2.23
N LEU A 54 -7.47 -6.14 2.97
CA LEU A 54 -6.72 -5.93 4.20
C LEU A 54 -7.73 -5.68 5.33
N GLU A 55 -7.44 -6.14 6.53
CA GLU A 55 -8.30 -5.90 7.71
C GLU A 55 -7.97 -4.58 8.43
N GLU A 56 -7.18 -3.73 7.78
CA GLU A 56 -6.62 -2.49 8.27
C GLU A 56 -6.81 -1.38 7.24
N TYR A 57 -6.72 -0.14 7.70
CA TYR A 57 -6.62 1.02 6.84
C TYR A 57 -5.20 1.14 6.31
N GLN A 58 -5.05 1.66 5.10
CA GLN A 58 -3.75 1.99 4.52
C GLN A 58 -3.80 3.36 3.87
N VAL A 59 -2.82 4.20 4.18
CA VAL A 59 -2.57 5.46 3.49
C VAL A 59 -1.32 5.27 2.65
N ILE A 60 -1.45 5.40 1.33
CA ILE A 60 -0.34 5.25 0.39
C ILE A 60 -0.15 6.57 -0.34
N TYR A 61 1.01 7.18 -0.20
CA TYR A 61 1.37 8.43 -0.86
C TYR A 61 2.34 8.18 -2.00
N ILE A 62 1.92 8.49 -3.23
CA ILE A 62 2.75 8.35 -4.42
C ILE A 62 3.55 9.64 -4.62
N THR A 63 4.86 9.57 -4.43
CA THR A 63 5.77 10.73 -4.50
C THR A 63 6.41 10.91 -5.87
N ASN A 64 6.46 9.87 -6.70
CA ASN A 64 7.05 9.92 -8.04
C ASN A 64 6.41 8.89 -8.97
N GLY A 65 6.45 9.14 -10.28
CA GLY A 65 5.92 8.24 -11.29
C GLY A 65 4.39 8.23 -11.38
N GLN A 66 3.84 7.15 -11.92
CA GLN A 66 2.40 6.96 -12.10
C GLN A 66 2.04 5.48 -12.10
N GLY A 67 0.75 5.21 -12.00
CA GLY A 67 0.21 3.87 -11.99
C GLY A 67 -1.30 3.87 -12.17
N ILE A 68 -1.89 2.76 -11.75
CA ILE A 68 -3.35 2.60 -11.71
C ILE A 68 -3.78 2.07 -10.36
N PHE A 69 -4.98 2.48 -9.94
CA PHE A 69 -5.67 2.01 -8.75
C PHE A 69 -7.08 1.57 -9.13
N GLU A 70 -7.59 0.53 -8.47
CA GLU A 70 -8.95 0.04 -8.61
C GLU A 70 -9.42 -0.59 -7.30
N SER A 71 -10.69 -0.39 -6.96
CA SER A 71 -11.35 -1.05 -5.82
C SER A 71 -12.77 -1.47 -6.16
N GLU A 72 -13.42 -2.16 -5.23
CA GLU A 72 -14.83 -2.56 -5.35
C GLU A 72 -15.75 -1.35 -5.53
N ARG A 73 -15.39 -0.19 -4.98
CA ARG A 73 -16.18 1.06 -5.04
C ARG A 73 -15.59 2.11 -5.98
N CYS A 74 -14.40 1.87 -6.52
CA CYS A 74 -13.70 2.80 -7.40
C CYS A 74 -13.26 2.08 -8.67
N SER A 75 -13.88 2.41 -9.80
CA SER A 75 -13.44 1.92 -11.10
C SER A 75 -11.96 2.29 -11.34
N GLN A 76 -11.30 1.55 -12.23
CA GLN A 76 -9.87 1.74 -12.47
C GLN A 76 -9.55 3.20 -12.87
N VAL A 77 -8.71 3.86 -12.07
CA VAL A 77 -8.25 5.24 -12.29
C VAL A 77 -6.73 5.32 -12.38
N LYS A 78 -6.24 6.36 -13.07
CA LYS A 78 -4.81 6.69 -13.07
C LYS A 78 -4.45 7.41 -11.77
N VAL A 79 -3.31 7.03 -11.21
CA VAL A 79 -2.69 7.71 -10.06
C VAL A 79 -1.31 8.22 -10.49
N LYS A 80 -0.92 9.38 -10.00
CA LYS A 80 0.36 10.02 -10.33
C LYS A 80 1.01 10.61 -9.07
N ALA A 81 2.27 11.03 -9.18
CA ALA A 81 2.94 11.78 -8.13
C ALA A 81 2.03 12.89 -7.56
N GLY A 82 1.93 12.96 -6.22
CA GLY A 82 1.00 13.83 -5.50
C GLY A 82 -0.32 13.16 -5.08
N THR A 83 -0.60 11.94 -5.52
CA THR A 83 -1.84 11.21 -5.15
C THR A 83 -1.69 10.50 -3.82
N ILE A 84 -2.71 10.60 -2.96
CA ILE A 84 -2.90 9.74 -1.79
C ILE A 84 -3.98 8.72 -2.13
N ILE A 85 -3.66 7.43 -1.97
CA ILE A 85 -4.62 6.32 -2.03
C ILE A 85 -4.97 5.94 -0.60
N PHE A 86 -6.26 5.87 -0.31
CA PHE A 86 -6.77 5.43 0.98
C PHE A 86 -7.49 4.10 0.81
N LEU A 87 -7.05 3.06 1.52
CA LEU A 87 -7.67 1.74 1.48
C LEU A 87 -8.47 1.52 2.75
N PHE A 88 -9.72 1.07 2.59
CA PHE A 88 -10.60 0.76 3.70
C PHE A 88 -10.50 -0.73 4.08
N PRO A 89 -10.65 -1.06 5.38
CA PRO A 89 -10.71 -2.44 5.84
C PRO A 89 -11.76 -3.24 5.06
N ASN A 90 -11.39 -4.47 4.71
CA ASN A 90 -12.19 -5.46 3.99
C ASN A 90 -12.62 -5.08 2.57
N GLU A 91 -12.24 -3.89 2.08
CA GLU A 91 -12.51 -3.49 0.70
C GLU A 91 -11.53 -4.16 -0.25
N LYS A 92 -12.09 -4.80 -1.28
CA LYS A 92 -11.31 -5.45 -2.32
C LYS A 92 -10.65 -4.38 -3.19
N HIS A 93 -9.32 -4.41 -3.33
CA HIS A 93 -8.55 -3.41 -4.08
C HIS A 93 -7.34 -4.01 -4.80
N ARG A 94 -6.78 -3.25 -5.74
CA ARG A 94 -5.47 -3.48 -6.37
C ARG A 94 -4.89 -2.17 -6.90
N TYR A 95 -3.57 -2.11 -6.96
CA TYR A 95 -2.85 -1.00 -7.60
C TYR A 95 -1.50 -1.49 -8.10
N LYS A 96 -0.94 -0.78 -9.07
CA LYS A 96 0.41 -1.05 -9.56
C LYS A 96 1.02 0.19 -10.23
N PRO A 97 2.36 0.30 -10.22
CA PRO A 97 3.04 1.28 -11.06
C PRO A 97 2.85 0.97 -12.55
N ASP A 98 2.94 2.01 -13.36
CA ASP A 98 3.11 1.92 -14.80
C ASP A 98 4.53 1.43 -15.13
N SER A 99 4.67 0.52 -16.10
CA SER A 99 5.96 -0.10 -16.39
C SER A 99 6.98 0.85 -17.04
N LYS A 100 6.54 1.98 -17.62
CA LYS A 100 7.44 2.94 -18.27
C LYS A 100 8.00 3.97 -17.28
N THR A 101 7.26 4.25 -16.21
CA THR A 101 7.61 5.30 -15.25
C THR A 101 7.99 4.73 -13.89
N GLY A 102 7.48 3.56 -13.52
CA GLY A 102 7.56 3.06 -12.16
C GLY A 102 6.77 3.96 -11.19
N TRP A 103 7.03 3.79 -9.90
CA TRP A 103 6.61 4.78 -8.90
C TRP A 103 7.48 4.73 -7.64
N ASP A 104 7.42 5.80 -6.86
CA ASP A 104 7.88 5.83 -5.48
C ASP A 104 6.67 6.00 -4.58
N GLU A 105 6.56 5.17 -3.54
CA GLU A 105 5.46 5.21 -2.58
C GLU A 105 5.97 5.22 -1.13
N TYR A 106 5.25 5.92 -0.27
CA TYR A 106 5.29 5.76 1.18
C TYR A 106 3.95 5.21 1.64
N TRP A 107 3.95 4.35 2.65
CA TRP A 107 2.72 3.78 3.16
C TRP A 107 2.74 3.59 4.68
N VAL A 108 1.56 3.70 5.27
CA VAL A 108 1.29 3.42 6.68
C VAL A 108 -0.02 2.67 6.82
N GLY A 109 0.03 1.56 7.55
CA GLY A 109 -1.11 0.75 7.94
C GLY A 109 -1.56 1.03 9.35
N THR A 110 -2.86 1.22 9.54
CA THR A 110 -3.43 1.49 10.87
C THR A 110 -4.73 0.73 11.13
N LYS A 111 -5.04 0.52 12.41
CA LYS A 111 -6.32 0.00 12.88
C LYS A 111 -6.76 0.80 14.09
N GLY A 112 -8.05 1.01 14.25
CA GLY A 112 -8.57 1.81 15.34
C GLY A 112 -9.92 2.42 15.03
N ASN A 113 -10.52 3.04 16.04
CA ASN A 113 -11.80 3.73 15.94
C ASN A 113 -11.62 5.21 15.62
N VAL A 114 -10.42 5.75 15.79
CA VAL A 114 -10.06 7.15 15.48
C VAL A 114 -9.20 7.15 14.22
N ILE A 115 -9.85 7.13 13.05
CA ILE A 115 -9.22 7.15 11.71
C ILE A 115 -9.91 8.19 10.84
#